data_AF-A0ABD4B387-F1
#
_entry.id   AF-A0ABD4B387-F1
#
_cell.length_a   1.000
_cell.length_b   1.000
_cell.length_c   1.000
_cell.angle_alpha   90.00
_cell.angle_beta   90.00
_cell.angle_gamma   90.00
#
_symmetry.space_group_name_H-M   'P 1'
#
loop_
_entity.id
_entity.type
_entity.pdbx_description
1 polymer ?
#
loop_
_entity_poly.entity_id
_entity_poly.type
_entity_poly.pdbx_seq_one_letter_code
_entity_poly.pdbx_strand_id
1 'polypeptide(L)'
;MTTTNQIKAEFAHDLEVGLARKSVPEFEHLPTIGMAGKLALHIRGLGELEGGVLRQVADYFFDIPAVALPGVLTLLEEIEYVQLITEGKSIKKVIPTVPHFSSVYSGLGEYVGTITLNEHEEVAIAMLSELRSKPEKRDALINRIGVATPVFGRIESITTEGGLIVPKRARGQDILISPFYFADNLDSLASQAAAGGARSVERILTLVQKAQGWPLSLILARGEINGSKLTSQELQILQDLIADGVLRPPSLSNAKTRRDEHFVFTPHPGAQRLDGAAREIYERTMALVAAVRKGQLLPQQFRIRSPQALLGKLRSAKRIGASTEAAAQYRNLVALRVGRLERVRDDWFEFVLIDEPENIHAVDDAISLFQDGEPLSAGVSEEARIALQRDESYIQSIVAAQKLRSTARPALDAQAHAEMEQLFLDLR
;
A
#
# COMPACT_ATOMS: atom_id res chain seq x y z
N MET A 1 -6.45 -10.53 18.43
CA MET A 1 -6.16 -11.74 17.64
C MET A 1 -7.09 -11.73 16.46
N THR A 2 -6.58 -11.44 15.27
CA THR A 2 -7.29 -11.48 13.99
C THR A 2 -7.76 -12.91 13.73
N THR A 3 -9.04 -13.14 13.40
CA THR A 3 -9.54 -14.49 13.12
C THR A 3 -9.00 -14.97 11.76
N THR A 4 -8.85 -16.29 11.57
CA THR A 4 -8.35 -16.86 10.31
C THR A 4 -9.15 -16.37 9.10
N ASN A 5 -10.46 -16.19 9.24
CA ASN A 5 -11.33 -15.75 8.13
C ASN A 5 -11.19 -14.25 7.82
N GLN A 6 -10.89 -13.41 8.82
CA GLN A 6 -10.58 -12.00 8.57
C GLN A 6 -9.32 -11.86 7.71
N ILE A 7 -8.31 -12.71 7.93
CA ILE A 7 -7.10 -12.75 7.10
C ILE A 7 -7.44 -13.20 5.66
N LYS A 8 -8.35 -14.19 5.50
CA LYS A 8 -8.83 -14.59 4.17
C LYS A 8 -9.50 -13.43 3.43
N ALA A 9 -10.30 -12.62 4.13
CA ALA A 9 -10.93 -11.43 3.55
C ALA A 9 -9.91 -10.34 3.19
N GLU A 10 -8.86 -10.13 4.00
CA GLU A 10 -7.71 -9.25 3.67
C GLU A 10 -7.07 -9.71 2.35
N PHE A 11 -6.76 -11.00 2.22
CA PHE A 11 -6.14 -11.53 1.00
C PHE A 11 -7.06 -11.49 -0.23
N ALA A 12 -8.36 -11.72 -0.07
CA ALA A 12 -9.32 -11.56 -1.16
C ALA A 12 -9.31 -10.12 -1.69
N HIS A 13 -9.25 -9.15 -0.78
CA HIS A 13 -9.11 -7.74 -1.13
C HIS A 13 -7.79 -7.45 -1.85
N ASP A 14 -6.66 -7.92 -1.33
CA ASP A 14 -5.34 -7.69 -1.94
C ASP A 14 -5.25 -8.31 -3.35
N LEU A 15 -5.83 -9.50 -3.55
CA LEU A 15 -5.99 -10.15 -4.84
C LEU A 15 -6.78 -9.30 -5.83
N GLU A 16 -7.95 -8.81 -5.42
CA GLU A 16 -8.79 -7.97 -6.28
C GLU A 16 -8.10 -6.65 -6.65
N VAL A 17 -7.35 -6.06 -5.73
CA VAL A 17 -6.58 -4.84 -6.01
C VAL A 17 -5.47 -5.08 -7.03
N GLY A 18 -4.73 -6.18 -6.88
CA GLY A 18 -3.66 -6.56 -7.80
C GLY A 18 -4.18 -6.93 -9.20
N LEU A 19 -5.30 -7.65 -9.27
CA LEU A 19 -5.91 -8.11 -10.51
C LEU A 19 -6.73 -7.02 -11.22
N ALA A 20 -7.24 -6.04 -10.47
CA ALA A 20 -8.14 -5.00 -10.96
C ALA A 20 -9.29 -5.62 -11.79
N ARG A 21 -9.49 -5.17 -13.04
CA ARG A 21 -10.57 -5.66 -13.90
C ARG A 21 -10.33 -7.07 -14.48
N LYS A 22 -9.23 -7.74 -14.13
CA LYS A 22 -8.91 -9.04 -14.71
C LYS A 22 -9.76 -10.14 -14.10
N SER A 23 -10.62 -10.74 -14.92
CA SER A 23 -11.39 -11.92 -14.53
C SER A 23 -10.49 -13.16 -14.44
N VAL A 24 -10.62 -13.88 -13.32
CA VAL A 24 -10.01 -15.20 -13.09
C VAL A 24 -11.15 -16.21 -13.04
N PRO A 25 -11.39 -16.97 -14.13
CA PRO A 25 -12.51 -17.92 -14.20
C PRO A 25 -12.51 -18.99 -13.11
N GLU A 26 -11.34 -19.30 -12.56
CA GLU A 26 -11.15 -20.29 -11.51
C GLU A 26 -11.56 -19.79 -10.13
N PHE A 27 -11.79 -18.48 -9.93
CA PHE A 27 -12.25 -17.92 -8.66
C PHE A 27 -13.76 -17.69 -8.69
N GLU A 28 -14.44 -18.09 -7.62
CA GLU A 28 -15.90 -18.04 -7.50
C GLU A 28 -16.34 -16.93 -6.52
N HIS A 29 -15.75 -16.88 -5.34
CA HIS A 29 -16.13 -16.02 -4.24
C HIS A 29 -15.12 -14.90 -3.95
N LEU A 30 -13.80 -15.16 -4.08
CA LEU A 30 -12.76 -14.18 -3.75
C LEU A 30 -12.92 -12.82 -4.46
N PRO A 31 -13.26 -12.76 -5.76
CA PRO A 31 -13.43 -11.47 -6.44
C PRO A 31 -14.54 -10.64 -5.81
N THR A 32 -15.68 -11.27 -5.49
CA THR A 32 -16.82 -10.57 -4.86
C THR A 32 -16.48 -10.07 -3.46
N ILE A 33 -15.80 -10.89 -2.66
CA ILE A 33 -15.33 -10.50 -1.32
C ILE A 33 -14.33 -9.34 -1.41
N GLY A 34 -13.38 -9.42 -2.34
CA GLY A 34 -12.37 -8.38 -2.54
C GLY A 34 -12.98 -7.05 -3.00
N MET A 35 -13.93 -7.10 -3.94
CA MET A 35 -14.70 -5.93 -4.39
C MET A 35 -15.54 -5.35 -3.25
N ALA A 36 -16.15 -6.19 -2.40
CA ALA A 36 -16.89 -5.74 -1.23
C ALA A 36 -16.00 -5.03 -0.21
N GLY A 37 -14.83 -5.60 0.09
CA GLY A 37 -13.79 -4.92 0.88
C GLY A 37 -13.44 -3.57 0.28
N LYS A 38 -13.08 -3.55 -1.01
CA LYS A 38 -12.73 -2.31 -1.71
C LYS A 38 -13.84 -1.26 -1.64
N LEU A 39 -15.10 -1.64 -1.89
CA LEU A 39 -16.22 -0.71 -1.85
C LEU A 39 -16.49 -0.20 -0.43
N ALA A 40 -16.54 -1.08 0.57
CA ALA A 40 -16.80 -0.73 1.97
C ALA A 40 -15.81 0.31 2.49
N LEU A 41 -14.52 0.12 2.21
CA LEU A 41 -13.47 1.09 2.56
C LEU A 41 -13.73 2.47 1.95
N HIS A 42 -14.29 2.52 0.73
CA HIS A 42 -14.55 3.77 0.03
C HIS A 42 -15.90 4.40 0.35
N ILE A 43 -16.89 3.67 0.85
CA ILE A 43 -18.19 4.28 1.19
C ILE A 43 -18.33 4.59 2.68
N ARG A 44 -17.41 4.09 3.53
CA ARG A 44 -17.37 4.41 4.96
C ARG A 44 -17.36 5.92 5.20
N GLY A 45 -18.17 6.36 6.18
CA GLY A 45 -18.29 7.76 6.58
C GLY A 45 -19.02 8.66 5.58
N LEU A 46 -19.43 8.14 4.42
CA LEU A 46 -20.26 8.89 3.48
C LEU A 46 -21.72 8.85 3.92
N GLY A 47 -22.44 9.93 3.62
CA GLY A 47 -23.89 9.98 3.77
C GLY A 47 -24.60 9.12 2.71
N GLU A 48 -25.90 9.33 2.58
CA GLU A 48 -26.72 8.64 1.59
C GLU A 48 -26.18 8.82 0.16
N LEU A 49 -26.01 7.69 -0.55
CA LEU A 49 -25.47 7.65 -1.91
C LEU A 49 -26.57 7.28 -2.91
N GLU A 50 -26.64 7.99 -4.03
CA GLU A 50 -27.55 7.64 -5.12
C GLU A 50 -27.00 6.42 -5.89
N GLY A 51 -27.82 5.38 -6.07
CA GLY A 51 -27.40 4.11 -6.65
C GLY A 51 -26.93 4.22 -8.11
N GLY A 52 -27.48 5.16 -8.89
CA GLY A 52 -27.03 5.43 -10.25
C GLY A 52 -25.63 6.04 -10.30
N VAL A 53 -25.35 6.99 -9.41
CA VAL A 53 -24.04 7.63 -9.26
C VAL A 53 -23.02 6.63 -8.72
N LEU A 54 -23.37 5.87 -7.66
CA LEU A 54 -22.47 4.87 -7.07
C LEU A 54 -22.03 3.84 -8.11
N ARG A 55 -22.92 3.42 -9.02
CA ARG A 55 -22.59 2.51 -10.11
C ARG A 55 -21.51 3.06 -11.04
N GLN A 56 -21.60 4.33 -11.42
CA GLN A 56 -20.62 4.98 -12.29
C GLN A 56 -19.29 5.18 -11.56
N VAL A 57 -19.35 5.58 -10.29
CA VAL A 57 -18.16 5.80 -9.45
C VAL A 57 -17.43 4.48 -9.19
N ALA A 58 -18.17 3.41 -8.85
CA ALA A 58 -17.59 2.10 -8.58
C ALA A 58 -16.90 1.51 -9.81
N ASP A 59 -17.50 1.63 -10.99
CA ASP A 59 -16.87 1.19 -12.23
C ASP A 59 -15.59 2.02 -12.51
N TYR A 60 -15.72 3.35 -12.53
CA TYR A 60 -14.62 4.22 -12.98
C TYR A 60 -13.45 4.32 -12.00
N PHE A 61 -13.73 4.46 -10.70
CA PHE A 61 -12.70 4.72 -9.69
C PHE A 61 -12.28 3.48 -8.91
N PHE A 62 -13.17 2.50 -8.76
CA PHE A 62 -12.90 1.31 -7.94
C PHE A 62 -12.74 0.05 -8.77
N ASP A 63 -12.79 0.14 -10.10
CA ASP A 63 -12.69 -1.02 -11.01
C ASP A 63 -13.72 -2.13 -10.72
N ILE A 64 -14.84 -1.80 -10.07
CA ILE A 64 -15.92 -2.74 -9.78
C ILE A 64 -16.91 -2.68 -10.96
N PRO A 65 -16.99 -3.72 -11.80
CA PRO A 65 -17.86 -3.67 -12.97
C PRO A 65 -19.31 -3.40 -12.57
N ALA A 66 -20.02 -2.56 -13.32
CA ALA A 66 -21.42 -2.23 -13.05
C ALA A 66 -22.33 -3.47 -12.92
N VAL A 67 -21.98 -4.58 -13.59
CA VAL A 67 -22.69 -5.87 -13.52
C VAL A 67 -22.43 -6.65 -12.22
N ALA A 68 -21.26 -6.45 -11.59
CA ALA A 68 -20.88 -7.12 -10.34
C ALA A 68 -21.37 -6.34 -9.11
N LEU A 69 -21.51 -5.01 -9.22
CA LEU A 69 -21.90 -4.14 -8.11
C LEU A 69 -23.16 -4.58 -7.35
N PRO A 70 -24.26 -5.05 -7.99
CA PRO A 70 -25.42 -5.53 -7.24
C PRO A 70 -25.09 -6.67 -6.28
N GLY A 71 -24.30 -7.66 -6.71
CA GLY A 71 -23.88 -8.77 -5.84
C GLY A 71 -22.97 -8.30 -4.71
N VAL A 72 -22.07 -7.36 -5.00
CA VAL A 72 -21.21 -6.72 -4.00
C VAL A 72 -22.04 -5.98 -2.94
N LEU A 73 -23.06 -5.22 -3.36
CA LEU A 73 -23.94 -4.49 -2.44
C LEU A 73 -24.83 -5.42 -1.62
N THR A 74 -25.32 -6.53 -2.21
CA THR A 74 -26.06 -7.55 -1.45
C THR A 74 -25.18 -8.19 -0.37
N LEU A 75 -23.92 -8.51 -0.68
CA LEU A 75 -22.97 -9.03 0.31
C LEU A 75 -22.75 -8.01 1.44
N LEU A 76 -22.52 -6.74 1.09
CA LEU A 76 -22.36 -5.68 2.09
C LEU A 76 -23.62 -5.45 2.94
N GLU A 77 -24.81 -5.65 2.38
CA GLU A 77 -26.07 -5.59 3.14
C GLU A 77 -26.21 -6.77 4.09
N GLU A 78 -25.81 -7.97 3.66
CA GLU A 78 -25.84 -9.20 4.49
C GLU A 78 -24.97 -9.08 5.74
N ILE A 79 -23.81 -8.42 5.63
CA ILE A 79 -22.92 -8.15 6.77
C ILE A 79 -23.23 -6.80 7.46
N GLU A 80 -24.38 -6.20 7.19
CA GLU A 80 -24.90 -4.96 7.80
C GLU A 80 -24.01 -3.72 7.59
N TYR A 81 -23.18 -3.71 6.54
CA TYR A 81 -22.28 -2.59 6.20
C TYR A 81 -22.96 -1.54 5.32
N VAL A 82 -24.07 -1.89 4.69
CA VAL A 82 -24.93 -0.94 3.98
C VAL A 82 -26.39 -1.29 4.20
N GLN A 83 -27.25 -0.28 4.10
CA GLN A 83 -28.68 -0.46 3.92
C GLN A 83 -29.06 -0.09 2.48
N LEU A 84 -29.74 -0.98 1.77
CA LEU A 84 -30.18 -0.73 0.40
C LEU A 84 -31.63 -0.25 0.38
N ILE A 85 -31.87 0.88 -0.28
CA ILE A 85 -33.21 1.35 -0.61
C ILE A 85 -33.48 0.95 -2.06
N THR A 86 -34.41 0.02 -2.24
CA THR A 86 -34.73 -0.56 -3.55
C THR A 86 -36.13 -0.14 -4.03
N GLU A 87 -36.28 -0.06 -5.35
CA GLU A 87 -37.58 0.01 -6.02
C GLU A 87 -37.66 -1.17 -6.98
N GLY A 88 -38.44 -2.19 -6.62
CA GLY A 88 -38.43 -3.47 -7.33
C GLY A 88 -37.04 -4.12 -7.26
N LYS A 89 -36.43 -4.39 -8.42
CA LYS A 89 -35.07 -4.96 -8.52
C LYS A 89 -33.95 -3.90 -8.59
N SER A 90 -34.31 -2.62 -8.61
CA SER A 90 -33.35 -1.54 -8.81
C SER A 90 -32.95 -0.91 -7.48
N ILE A 91 -31.64 -0.86 -7.19
CA ILE A 91 -31.08 -0.14 -6.04
C ILE A 91 -31.12 1.37 -6.33
N LYS A 92 -31.89 2.11 -5.55
CA LYS A 92 -32.07 3.57 -5.70
C LYS A 92 -31.10 4.35 -4.85
N LYS A 93 -30.92 3.93 -3.60
CA LYS A 93 -30.02 4.58 -2.65
C LYS A 93 -29.29 3.54 -1.83
N VAL A 94 -28.09 3.88 -1.40
CA VAL A 94 -27.25 3.07 -0.52
C VAL A 94 -26.90 3.95 0.67
N ILE A 95 -27.19 3.49 1.88
CA ILE A 95 -26.80 4.18 3.11
C ILE A 95 -25.66 3.38 3.74
N PRO A 96 -24.43 3.89 3.73
CA PRO A 96 -23.30 3.22 4.37
C PRO A 96 -23.48 3.18 5.90
N THR A 97 -23.33 1.99 6.47
CA THR A 97 -23.32 1.73 7.91
C THR A 97 -22.02 1.06 8.35
N VAL A 98 -21.02 1.06 7.45
CA VAL A 98 -19.67 0.51 7.69
C VAL A 98 -19.13 1.04 9.02
N PRO A 99 -18.85 0.17 10.00
CA PRO A 99 -18.43 0.60 11.31
C PRO A 99 -17.14 1.43 11.27
N HIS A 100 -17.12 2.47 12.10
CA HIS A 100 -15.95 3.32 12.38
C HIS A 100 -15.09 2.79 13.53
N PHE A 101 -15.38 1.59 14.04
CA PHE A 101 -14.72 1.04 15.21
C PHE A 101 -14.50 -0.48 15.07
N SER A 102 -14.47 -1.02 13.85
CA SER A 102 -14.18 -2.44 13.62
C SER A 102 -13.49 -2.63 12.27
N SER A 103 -12.65 -3.67 12.17
CA SER A 103 -12.07 -4.10 10.91
C SER A 103 -13.18 -4.30 9.86
N VAL A 104 -13.05 -3.67 8.69
CA VAL A 104 -13.96 -3.91 7.55
C VAL A 104 -13.88 -5.39 7.17
N TYR A 105 -12.70 -6.01 7.28
CA TYR A 105 -12.54 -7.44 7.06
C TYR A 105 -13.16 -8.34 8.13
N SER A 106 -13.63 -7.81 9.27
CA SER A 106 -14.30 -8.62 10.30
C SER A 106 -15.64 -9.16 9.79
N GLY A 107 -16.55 -8.28 9.36
CA GLY A 107 -17.83 -8.69 8.77
C GLY A 107 -17.64 -9.51 7.48
N LEU A 108 -16.67 -9.14 6.64
CA LEU A 108 -16.32 -9.94 5.47
C LEU A 108 -15.74 -11.30 5.85
N GLY A 109 -14.98 -11.39 6.94
CA GLY A 109 -14.45 -12.64 7.48
C GLY A 109 -15.55 -13.51 8.07
N GLU A 110 -16.57 -12.93 8.67
CA GLU A 110 -17.78 -13.65 9.09
C GLU A 110 -18.47 -14.27 7.86
N TYR A 111 -18.67 -13.51 6.79
CA TYR A 111 -19.19 -14.01 5.51
C TYR A 111 -18.29 -15.10 4.90
N VAL A 112 -16.96 -14.93 4.90
CA VAL A 112 -16.03 -15.98 4.46
C VAL A 112 -16.22 -17.27 5.27
N GLY A 113 -16.55 -17.16 6.56
CA GLY A 113 -16.83 -18.30 7.42
C GLY A 113 -18.12 -19.05 7.11
N THR A 114 -19.05 -18.46 6.34
CA THR A 114 -20.32 -19.10 5.96
C THR A 114 -20.26 -19.80 4.60
N ILE A 115 -19.18 -19.60 3.84
CA ILE A 115 -18.99 -20.16 2.49
C ILE A 115 -17.86 -21.18 2.47
N THR A 116 -17.81 -21.96 1.38
CA THR A 116 -16.70 -22.86 1.08
C THR A 116 -15.98 -22.33 -0.15
N LEU A 117 -14.71 -21.98 0.00
CA LEU A 117 -13.87 -21.58 -1.13
C LEU A 117 -13.47 -22.81 -1.94
N ASN A 118 -13.31 -22.63 -3.25
CA ASN A 118 -12.87 -23.72 -4.11
C ASN A 118 -11.34 -23.96 -3.97
N GLU A 119 -10.84 -25.03 -4.59
CA GLU A 119 -9.42 -25.41 -4.50
C GLU A 119 -8.47 -24.27 -4.90
N HIS A 120 -8.77 -23.58 -6.00
CA HIS A 120 -7.94 -22.51 -6.54
C HIS A 120 -7.87 -21.31 -5.59
N GLU A 121 -9.00 -20.97 -4.97
CA GLU A 121 -9.11 -19.89 -3.99
C GLU A 121 -8.38 -20.20 -2.68
N GLU A 122 -8.53 -21.42 -2.16
CA GLU A 122 -7.79 -21.87 -0.98
C GLU A 122 -6.28 -21.90 -1.23
N VAL A 123 -5.83 -22.35 -2.41
CA VAL A 123 -4.41 -22.31 -2.79
C VAL A 123 -3.90 -20.88 -2.85
N ALA A 124 -4.67 -19.94 -3.42
CA ALA A 124 -4.28 -18.53 -3.50
C ALA A 124 -4.08 -17.91 -2.10
N ILE A 125 -5.04 -18.14 -1.21
CA ILE A 125 -4.96 -17.70 0.19
C ILE A 125 -3.78 -18.35 0.91
N ALA A 126 -3.60 -19.66 0.78
CA ALA A 126 -2.51 -20.37 1.45
C ALA A 126 -1.14 -19.88 0.97
N MET A 127 -0.96 -19.68 -0.34
CA MET A 127 0.27 -19.16 -0.92
C MET A 127 0.59 -17.76 -0.40
N LEU A 128 -0.40 -16.86 -0.39
CA LEU A 128 -0.23 -15.51 0.17
C LEU A 128 0.01 -15.54 1.67
N SER A 129 -0.62 -16.45 2.41
CA SER A 129 -0.44 -16.63 3.86
C SER A 129 0.98 -17.05 4.23
N GLU A 130 1.59 -17.95 3.47
CA GLU A 130 2.96 -18.42 3.70
C GLU A 130 3.96 -17.30 3.36
N LEU A 131 3.82 -16.73 2.16
CA LEU A 131 4.66 -15.63 1.67
C LEU A 131 4.45 -14.31 2.41
N ARG A 132 3.39 -14.24 3.24
CA ARG A 132 3.08 -13.14 4.14
C ARG A 132 4.20 -12.87 5.14
N SER A 133 4.92 -13.93 5.51
CA SER A 133 5.87 -13.92 6.62
C SER A 133 7.33 -13.86 6.15
N LYS A 134 7.64 -14.50 5.01
CA LYS A 134 9.00 -14.57 4.46
C LYS A 134 8.99 -15.08 3.00
N PRO A 135 10.07 -14.85 2.24
CA PRO A 135 10.35 -15.57 1.02
C PRO A 135 10.38 -17.08 1.24
N GLU A 136 9.93 -17.86 0.26
CA GLU A 136 9.93 -19.33 0.34
C GLU A 136 10.43 -19.97 -0.95
N LYS A 137 11.08 -21.13 -0.81
CA LYS A 137 11.45 -21.93 -1.99
C LYS A 137 10.19 -22.47 -2.63
N ARG A 138 10.08 -22.36 -3.96
CA ARG A 138 8.90 -22.78 -4.72
C ARG A 138 8.52 -24.24 -4.41
N ASP A 139 9.47 -25.16 -4.47
CA ASP A 139 9.22 -26.59 -4.21
C ASP A 139 8.86 -26.86 -2.73
N ALA A 140 9.45 -26.11 -1.80
CA ALA A 140 9.10 -26.23 -0.38
C ALA A 140 7.66 -25.78 -0.12
N LEU A 141 7.24 -24.70 -0.79
CA LEU A 141 5.88 -24.18 -0.69
C LEU A 141 4.85 -25.14 -1.30
N ILE A 142 5.14 -25.71 -2.48
CA ILE A 142 4.30 -26.75 -3.10
C ILE A 142 4.08 -27.92 -2.14
N ASN A 143 5.17 -28.43 -1.54
CA ASN A 143 5.11 -29.56 -0.62
C ASN A 143 4.34 -29.23 0.67
N ARG A 144 4.46 -28.00 1.18
CA ARG A 144 3.80 -27.57 2.41
C ARG A 144 2.31 -27.34 2.23
N ILE A 145 1.90 -26.70 1.14
CA ILE A 145 0.49 -26.50 0.80
C ILE A 145 -0.15 -27.83 0.40
N GLY A 146 0.62 -28.76 -0.21
CA GLY A 146 0.15 -30.11 -0.51
C GLY A 146 -0.77 -30.19 -1.72
N VAL A 147 -0.56 -29.32 -2.71
CA VAL A 147 -1.44 -29.17 -3.88
C VAL A 147 -0.79 -29.68 -5.16
N ALA A 148 -1.62 -30.03 -6.15
CA ALA A 148 -1.12 -30.50 -7.44
C ALA A 148 -0.32 -29.39 -8.17
N THR A 149 0.82 -29.75 -8.75
CA THR A 149 1.70 -28.81 -9.47
C THR A 149 1.00 -27.95 -10.52
N PRO A 150 0.02 -28.46 -11.32
CA PRO A 150 -0.71 -27.63 -12.27
C PRO A 150 -1.56 -26.54 -11.61
N VAL A 151 -2.24 -26.85 -10.50
CA VAL A 151 -3.05 -25.90 -9.73
C VAL A 151 -2.14 -24.83 -9.13
N PHE A 152 -1.05 -25.25 -8.49
CA PHE A 152 -0.07 -24.32 -7.93
C PHE A 152 0.51 -23.38 -9.01
N GLY A 153 0.94 -23.92 -10.14
CA GLY A 153 1.51 -23.13 -11.24
C GLY A 153 0.51 -22.13 -11.82
N ARG A 154 -0.78 -22.49 -11.87
CA ARG A 154 -1.84 -21.59 -12.30
C ARG A 154 -2.02 -20.42 -11.33
N ILE A 155 -2.09 -20.70 -10.03
CA ILE A 155 -2.22 -19.68 -8.99
C ILE A 155 -0.98 -18.79 -8.90
N GLU A 156 0.21 -19.36 -9.02
CA GLU A 156 1.47 -18.63 -9.10
C GLU A 156 1.44 -17.62 -10.26
N SER A 157 0.96 -18.04 -11.43
CA SER A 157 0.80 -17.13 -12.58
C SER A 157 -0.18 -16.00 -12.31
N ILE A 158 -1.35 -16.30 -11.71
CA ILE A 158 -2.39 -15.31 -11.43
C ILE A 158 -1.89 -14.27 -10.42
N THR A 159 -1.29 -14.73 -9.32
CA THR A 159 -0.76 -13.87 -8.25
C THR A 159 0.48 -13.08 -8.70
N THR A 160 1.30 -13.64 -9.59
CA THR A 160 2.43 -12.92 -10.21
C THR A 160 1.94 -11.79 -11.11
N GLU A 161 0.89 -12.04 -11.88
CA GLU A 161 0.28 -11.02 -12.75
C GLU A 161 -0.37 -9.90 -11.94
N GLY A 162 -1.04 -10.25 -10.84
CA GLY A 162 -1.54 -9.27 -9.86
C GLY A 162 -0.44 -8.54 -9.09
N GLY A 163 0.83 -8.86 -9.32
CA GLY A 163 1.98 -8.20 -8.69
C GLY A 163 2.21 -8.57 -7.22
N LEU A 164 1.40 -9.48 -6.67
CA LEU A 164 1.45 -9.91 -5.27
C LEU A 164 2.58 -10.89 -4.99
N ILE A 165 2.98 -11.67 -5.98
CA ILE A 165 4.09 -12.62 -5.91
C ILE A 165 5.11 -12.30 -7.00
N VAL A 166 6.38 -12.50 -6.69
CA VAL A 166 7.49 -12.36 -7.63
C VAL A 166 8.36 -13.61 -7.55
N PRO A 167 8.44 -14.40 -8.64
CA PRO A 167 9.42 -15.45 -8.74
C PRO A 167 10.81 -14.85 -8.97
N LYS A 168 11.79 -15.37 -8.24
CA LYS A 168 13.22 -15.06 -8.38
C LYS A 168 14.00 -16.35 -8.48
N ARG A 169 15.08 -16.34 -9.25
CA ARG A 169 16.05 -17.43 -9.27
C ARG A 169 17.28 -16.98 -8.52
N ALA A 170 17.67 -17.75 -7.51
CA ALA A 170 18.84 -17.44 -6.70
C ALA A 170 19.62 -18.72 -6.44
N ARG A 171 20.93 -18.73 -6.79
CA ARG A 171 21.80 -19.94 -6.69
C ARG A 171 21.17 -21.21 -7.29
N GLY A 172 20.48 -21.07 -8.42
CA GLY A 172 19.83 -22.18 -9.13
C GLY A 172 18.54 -22.70 -8.50
N GLN A 173 18.02 -22.06 -7.44
CA GLN A 173 16.74 -22.38 -6.82
C GLN A 173 15.70 -21.32 -7.19
N ASP A 174 14.45 -21.75 -7.39
CA ASP A 174 13.32 -20.85 -7.61
C ASP A 174 12.71 -20.47 -6.26
N ILE A 175 12.69 -19.17 -5.98
CA ILE A 175 12.21 -18.56 -4.74
C ILE A 175 11.00 -17.70 -5.08
N LEU A 176 9.94 -17.84 -4.30
CA LEU A 176 8.78 -16.99 -4.35
C LEU A 176 8.86 -15.97 -3.22
N ILE A 177 8.54 -14.72 -3.57
CA ILE A 177 8.50 -13.60 -2.64
C ILE A 177 7.16 -12.94 -2.82
N SER A 178 6.54 -12.47 -1.74
CA SER A 178 5.51 -11.44 -1.86
C SER A 178 6.11 -10.08 -1.52
N PRO A 179 6.49 -9.25 -2.52
CA PRO A 179 6.92 -7.88 -2.26
C PRO A 179 5.95 -7.10 -1.41
N PHE A 180 4.67 -7.42 -1.56
CA PHE A 180 3.62 -6.77 -0.82
C PHE A 180 3.78 -7.01 0.68
N TYR A 181 3.95 -8.24 1.14
CA TYR A 181 4.04 -8.52 2.57
C TYR A 181 5.46 -8.48 3.15
N PHE A 182 6.46 -8.81 2.34
CA PHE A 182 7.85 -8.83 2.75
C PHE A 182 8.40 -7.42 3.03
N ALA A 183 7.92 -6.42 2.29
CA ALA A 183 8.29 -5.02 2.45
C ALA A 183 7.62 -4.30 3.63
N ASP A 184 6.87 -4.99 4.50
CA ASP A 184 6.21 -4.38 5.66
C ASP A 184 7.04 -4.45 6.95
N ASN A 185 8.20 -5.12 6.94
CA ASN A 185 9.00 -5.32 8.15
C ASN A 185 10.48 -4.95 7.92
N LEU A 186 10.86 -3.73 8.30
CA LEU A 186 12.23 -3.22 8.16
C LEU A 186 13.23 -4.06 8.95
N ASP A 187 12.87 -4.50 10.16
CA ASP A 187 13.77 -5.23 11.05
C ASP A 187 14.06 -6.63 10.52
N SER A 188 13.06 -7.29 9.93
CA SER A 188 13.23 -8.57 9.25
C SER A 188 14.14 -8.44 8.03
N LEU A 189 13.92 -7.41 7.21
CA LEU A 189 14.75 -7.10 6.05
C LEU A 189 16.19 -6.77 6.44
N ALA A 190 16.39 -5.93 7.45
CA ALA A 190 17.70 -5.55 7.95
C ALA A 190 18.43 -6.75 8.58
N SER A 191 17.72 -7.57 9.37
CA SER A 191 18.28 -8.79 9.96
C SER A 191 18.68 -9.81 8.89
N GLN A 192 17.89 -9.94 7.82
CA GLN A 192 18.20 -10.82 6.69
C GLN A 192 19.38 -10.30 5.87
N ALA A 193 19.45 -8.98 5.61
CA ALA A 193 20.59 -8.38 4.96
C ALA A 193 21.88 -8.59 5.77
N ALA A 194 21.81 -8.42 7.10
CA ALA A 194 22.94 -8.63 8.01
C ALA A 194 23.36 -10.11 8.06
N ALA A 195 22.40 -11.03 8.17
CA ALA A 195 22.67 -12.48 8.18
C ALA A 195 23.30 -12.96 6.87
N GLY A 196 22.76 -12.50 5.74
CA GLY A 196 23.24 -12.81 4.40
C GLY A 196 24.57 -12.17 4.02
N GLY A 197 25.10 -11.24 4.84
CA GLY A 197 26.34 -10.50 4.55
C GLY A 197 26.17 -9.40 3.48
N ALA A 198 24.94 -8.99 3.18
CA ALA A 198 24.59 -7.97 2.19
C ALA A 198 24.81 -6.54 2.75
N ARG A 199 26.07 -6.18 3.02
CA ARG A 199 26.45 -4.89 3.64
C ARG A 199 25.97 -3.67 2.86
N SER A 200 25.91 -3.74 1.52
CA SER A 200 25.45 -2.63 0.70
C SER A 200 23.94 -2.40 0.89
N VAL A 201 23.15 -3.48 1.01
CA VAL A 201 21.71 -3.41 1.31
C VAL A 201 21.47 -2.78 2.68
N GLU A 202 22.17 -3.24 3.72
CA GLU A 202 22.08 -2.68 5.08
C GLU A 202 22.38 -1.17 5.10
N ARG A 203 23.45 -0.76 4.40
CA ARG A 203 23.82 0.65 4.27
C ARG A 203 22.74 1.45 3.53
N ILE A 204 22.18 0.93 2.43
CA ILE A 204 21.11 1.59 1.69
C ILE A 204 19.87 1.77 2.57
N LEU A 205 19.43 0.73 3.28
CA LEU A 205 18.29 0.79 4.19
C LEU A 205 18.50 1.88 5.26
N THR A 206 19.70 1.93 5.85
CA THR A 206 20.08 2.95 6.84
C THR A 206 20.05 4.37 6.26
N LEU A 207 20.56 4.56 5.03
CA LEU A 207 20.57 5.86 4.37
C LEU A 207 19.16 6.34 4.01
N VAL A 208 18.31 5.43 3.51
CA VAL A 208 16.91 5.72 3.18
C VAL A 208 16.13 6.05 4.46
N GLN A 209 16.36 5.31 5.55
CA GLN A 209 15.71 5.56 6.84
C GLN A 209 15.98 6.98 7.36
N LYS A 210 17.21 7.49 7.19
CA LYS A 210 17.60 8.86 7.55
C LYS A 210 17.12 9.92 6.57
N ALA A 211 16.57 9.50 5.42
CA ALA A 211 16.20 10.35 4.30
C ALA A 211 14.82 9.98 3.73
N GLN A 212 13.88 9.63 4.61
CA GLN A 212 12.53 9.21 4.23
C GLN A 212 11.87 10.24 3.30
N GLY A 213 11.30 9.75 2.20
CA GLY A 213 10.64 10.55 1.19
C GLY A 213 11.59 11.36 0.33
N TRP A 214 12.85 10.96 0.15
CA TRP A 214 13.72 11.59 -0.84
C TRP A 214 13.31 11.23 -2.28
N PRO A 215 13.27 12.18 -3.23
CA PRO A 215 12.91 11.90 -4.62
C PRO A 215 13.94 11.00 -5.30
N LEU A 216 13.48 9.91 -5.91
CA LEU A 216 14.32 8.97 -6.63
C LEU A 216 15.05 9.65 -7.79
N SER A 217 14.40 10.55 -8.52
CA SER A 217 15.06 11.28 -9.62
C SER A 217 16.26 12.09 -9.16
N LEU A 218 16.21 12.69 -7.96
CA LEU A 218 17.32 13.43 -7.38
C LEU A 218 18.45 12.51 -6.93
N ILE A 219 18.11 11.36 -6.33
CA ILE A 219 19.10 10.37 -5.90
C ILE A 219 19.88 9.86 -7.12
N LEU A 220 19.17 9.47 -8.18
CA LEU A 220 19.78 8.96 -9.41
C LEU A 220 20.62 10.01 -10.13
N ALA A 221 20.15 11.26 -10.20
CA ALA A 221 20.87 12.34 -10.87
C ALA A 221 22.15 12.75 -10.13
N ARG A 222 22.19 12.64 -8.80
CA ARG A 222 23.31 13.11 -7.97
C ARG A 222 24.24 12.00 -7.48
N GLY A 223 23.79 10.74 -7.55
CA GLY A 223 24.48 9.60 -6.95
C GLY A 223 24.62 9.74 -5.43
N GLU A 224 23.64 10.34 -4.75
CA GLU A 224 23.70 10.58 -3.30
C GLU A 224 22.32 10.64 -2.65
N ILE A 225 22.24 10.24 -1.38
CA ILE A 225 21.05 10.36 -0.52
C ILE A 225 21.40 11.30 0.63
N ASN A 226 20.70 12.44 0.74
CA ASN A 226 20.90 13.40 1.84
C ASN A 226 22.37 13.78 2.08
N GLY A 227 23.13 14.02 0.99
CA GLY A 227 24.55 14.37 1.02
C GLY A 227 25.51 13.18 1.18
N SER A 228 25.01 11.96 1.38
CA SER A 228 25.82 10.73 1.43
C SER A 228 25.96 10.10 0.05
N LYS A 229 27.18 10.01 -0.47
CA LYS A 229 27.46 9.43 -1.79
C LYS A 229 27.17 7.92 -1.83
N LEU A 230 26.53 7.49 -2.92
CA LEU A 230 26.33 6.09 -3.27
C LEU A 230 27.36 5.67 -4.30
N THR A 231 27.86 4.45 -4.19
CA THR A 231 28.62 3.83 -5.29
C THR A 231 27.68 3.47 -6.44
N SER A 232 28.23 3.22 -7.64
CA SER A 232 27.43 2.76 -8.78
C SER A 232 26.69 1.45 -8.45
N GLN A 233 27.33 0.56 -7.69
CA GLN A 233 26.76 -0.70 -7.23
C GLN A 233 25.56 -0.45 -6.28
N GLU A 234 25.72 0.43 -5.29
CA GLU A 234 24.64 0.77 -4.34
C GLU A 234 23.46 1.45 -5.02
N LEU A 235 23.73 2.28 -6.02
CA LEU A 235 22.70 2.92 -6.81
C LEU A 235 21.90 1.91 -7.65
N GLN A 236 22.52 0.80 -8.05
CA GLN A 236 21.83 -0.28 -8.75
C GLN A 236 21.01 -1.15 -7.80
N ILE A 237 21.58 -1.52 -6.65
CA ILE A 237 20.86 -2.23 -5.58
C ILE A 237 19.63 -1.43 -5.12
N LEU A 238 19.76 -0.12 -4.94
CA LEU A 238 18.62 0.75 -4.60
C LEU A 238 17.50 0.68 -5.64
N GLN A 239 17.84 0.75 -6.93
CA GLN A 239 16.86 0.67 -8.00
C GLN A 239 16.14 -0.68 -8.02
N ASP A 240 16.85 -1.78 -7.75
CA ASP A 240 16.23 -3.11 -7.69
C ASP A 240 15.39 -3.31 -6.43
N LEU A 241 15.81 -2.81 -5.27
CA LEU A 241 14.98 -2.83 -4.07
C LEU A 241 13.65 -2.06 -4.28
N ILE A 242 13.69 -0.95 -5.02
CA ILE A 242 12.49 -0.18 -5.37
C ILE A 242 11.64 -0.94 -6.39
N ALA A 243 12.26 -1.46 -7.46
CA ALA A 243 11.54 -2.13 -8.54
C ALA A 243 10.93 -3.46 -8.08
N ASP A 244 11.61 -4.17 -7.19
CA ASP A 244 11.13 -5.40 -6.56
C ASP A 244 10.12 -5.11 -5.45
N GLY A 245 9.78 -3.84 -5.17
CA GLY A 245 8.75 -3.43 -4.23
C GLY A 245 9.16 -3.51 -2.75
N VAL A 246 10.43 -3.81 -2.46
CA VAL A 246 11.01 -3.86 -1.11
C VAL A 246 11.07 -2.47 -0.47
N LEU A 247 11.44 -1.47 -1.26
CA LEU A 247 11.36 -0.05 -0.88
C LEU A 247 10.15 0.55 -1.60
N ARG A 248 9.03 0.70 -0.90
CA ARG A 248 7.77 1.20 -1.48
C ARG A 248 7.85 2.70 -1.77
N PRO A 249 7.72 3.16 -3.02
CA PRO A 249 7.64 4.58 -3.28
C PRO A 249 6.21 5.01 -3.62
N PRO A 250 5.55 5.86 -2.81
CA PRO A 250 4.43 6.61 -3.31
C PRO A 250 4.91 7.47 -4.49
N SER A 251 4.09 7.59 -5.53
CA SER A 251 4.38 8.39 -6.70
C SER A 251 3.50 9.63 -6.74
N LEU A 252 4.08 10.80 -7.05
CA LEU A 252 3.34 12.04 -7.27
C LEU A 252 3.57 12.54 -8.70
N SER A 253 2.50 12.83 -9.43
CA SER A 253 2.63 13.38 -10.78
C SER A 253 3.27 14.77 -10.76
N ASN A 254 4.30 14.99 -11.58
CA ASN A 254 4.92 16.30 -11.75
C ASN A 254 4.19 17.10 -12.84
N ALA A 255 3.52 18.19 -12.45
CA ALA A 255 2.73 19.00 -13.37
C ALA A 255 3.53 19.60 -14.54
N LYS A 256 4.84 19.85 -14.35
CA LYS A 256 5.69 20.48 -15.38
C LYS A 256 6.22 19.46 -16.40
N THR A 257 6.63 18.28 -15.94
CA THR A 257 7.19 17.23 -16.82
C THR A 257 6.15 16.22 -17.28
N ARG A 258 4.95 16.22 -16.68
CA ARG A 258 3.90 15.19 -16.83
C ARG A 258 4.40 13.76 -16.56
N ARG A 259 5.52 13.63 -15.84
CA ARG A 259 6.09 12.35 -15.40
C ARG A 259 5.80 12.15 -13.92
N ASP A 260 5.65 10.90 -13.51
CA ASP A 260 5.51 10.56 -12.11
C ASP A 260 6.87 10.65 -11.41
N GLU A 261 6.88 11.24 -10.22
CA GLU A 261 8.04 11.30 -9.34
C GLU A 261 7.86 10.29 -8.21
N HIS A 262 8.88 9.47 -7.96
CA HIS A 262 8.85 8.43 -6.95
C HIS A 262 9.63 8.89 -5.71
N PHE A 263 9.08 8.69 -4.52
CA PHE A 263 9.70 9.09 -3.27
C PHE A 263 10.12 7.84 -2.50
N VAL A 264 11.38 7.72 -2.11
CA VAL A 264 11.88 6.48 -1.51
C VAL A 264 11.60 6.47 -0.01
N PHE A 265 10.99 5.39 0.47
CA PHE A 265 10.77 5.13 1.89
C PHE A 265 11.30 3.74 2.26
N THR A 266 11.70 3.56 3.51
CA THR A 266 11.84 2.22 4.05
C THR A 266 10.47 1.64 4.38
N PRO A 267 10.38 0.31 4.57
CA PRO A 267 9.31 -0.32 5.34
C PRO A 267 9.10 0.34 6.70
N HIS A 268 7.92 0.10 7.30
CA HIS A 268 7.65 0.53 8.66
C HIS A 268 8.68 -0.10 9.64
N PRO A 269 9.20 0.69 10.59
CA PRO A 269 10.15 0.20 11.58
C PRO A 269 9.45 -0.59 12.69
N GLY A 270 10.09 -1.65 13.19
CA GLY A 270 9.55 -2.49 14.25
C GLY A 270 9.28 -3.93 13.80
N ALA A 271 9.47 -4.88 14.73
CA ALA A 271 9.32 -6.31 14.49
C ALA A 271 7.85 -6.73 14.32
N GLN A 272 6.89 -5.92 14.79
CA GLN A 272 5.47 -6.19 14.65
C GLN A 272 4.94 -5.65 13.33
N ARG A 273 4.41 -6.57 12.52
CA ARG A 273 3.72 -6.27 11.28
C ARG A 273 2.55 -5.32 11.54
N LEU A 274 2.41 -4.32 10.68
CA LEU A 274 1.21 -3.49 10.64
C LEU A 274 0.00 -4.32 10.20
N ASP A 275 -1.07 -4.23 10.99
CA ASP A 275 -2.41 -4.61 10.55
C ASP A 275 -2.90 -3.62 9.48
N GLY A 276 -4.08 -3.89 8.88
CA GLY A 276 -4.62 -3.04 7.82
C GLY A 276 -4.76 -1.58 8.23
N ALA A 277 -5.11 -1.32 9.49
CA ALA A 277 -5.27 0.00 10.10
C ALA A 277 -3.95 0.78 10.15
N ALA A 278 -2.93 0.20 10.78
CA ALA A 278 -1.65 0.85 10.96
C ALA A 278 -0.91 1.03 9.61
N ARG A 279 -1.13 0.12 8.65
CA ARG A 279 -0.63 0.26 7.28
C ARG A 279 -1.25 1.47 6.57
N GLU A 280 -2.53 1.73 6.79
CA GLU A 280 -3.20 2.89 6.23
C GLU A 280 -2.59 4.21 6.71
N ILE A 281 -2.45 4.34 8.02
CA ILE A 281 -1.88 5.53 8.65
C ILE A 281 -0.46 5.73 8.13
N TYR A 282 0.32 4.64 8.02
CA TYR A 282 1.66 4.68 7.43
C TYR A 282 1.65 5.16 5.97
N GLU A 283 0.72 4.71 5.12
CA GLU A 283 0.59 5.20 3.74
C GLU A 283 0.20 6.68 3.67
N ARG A 284 -0.76 7.12 4.49
CA ARG A 284 -1.16 8.53 4.61
C ARG A 284 0.04 9.39 5.07
N THR A 285 0.82 8.90 6.03
CA THR A 285 2.07 9.49 6.50
C THR A 285 3.08 9.61 5.36
N MET A 286 3.36 8.52 4.63
CA MET A 286 4.28 8.53 3.50
C MET A 286 3.83 9.52 2.41
N ALA A 287 2.54 9.57 2.10
CA ALA A 287 1.99 10.50 1.12
C ALA A 287 2.12 11.96 1.58
N LEU A 288 1.89 12.26 2.86
CA LEU A 288 2.11 13.58 3.45
C LEU A 288 3.58 13.97 3.34
N VAL A 289 4.50 13.09 3.74
CA VAL A 289 5.94 13.32 3.64
C VAL A 289 6.36 13.54 2.19
N ALA A 290 5.90 12.71 1.25
CA ALA A 290 6.18 12.85 -0.18
C ALA A 290 5.67 14.19 -0.72
N ALA A 291 4.45 14.60 -0.37
CA ALA A 291 3.89 15.88 -0.81
C ALA A 291 4.70 17.06 -0.28
N VAL A 292 5.14 17.01 0.98
CA VAL A 292 5.97 18.06 1.58
C VAL A 292 7.39 18.05 0.99
N ARG A 293 8.00 16.88 0.78
CA ARG A 293 9.32 16.72 0.15
C ARG A 293 9.33 17.22 -1.29
N LYS A 294 8.24 17.01 -2.04
CA LYS A 294 8.06 17.58 -3.38
C LYS A 294 8.19 19.10 -3.36
N GLY A 295 7.45 19.79 -2.50
CA GLY A 295 7.56 21.25 -2.38
C GLY A 295 8.87 21.73 -1.75
N GLN A 296 9.60 20.89 -1.02
CA GLN A 296 10.89 21.24 -0.41
C GLN A 296 12.06 21.10 -1.40
N LEU A 297 12.12 19.97 -2.11
CA LEU A 297 13.27 19.52 -2.89
C LEU A 297 13.08 19.67 -4.40
N LEU A 298 11.82 19.66 -4.87
CA LEU A 298 11.43 19.83 -6.26
C LEU A 298 10.41 20.99 -6.45
N PRO A 299 10.61 22.18 -5.85
CA PRO A 299 9.67 23.29 -5.99
C PRO A 299 9.69 23.85 -7.41
N GLN A 300 8.54 24.28 -7.90
CA GLN A 300 8.50 25.06 -9.15
C GLN A 300 8.68 26.55 -8.85
N GLN A 301 7.86 27.08 -7.94
CA GLN A 301 7.80 28.49 -7.55
C GLN A 301 7.72 28.65 -6.02
N PHE A 302 6.96 27.79 -5.32
CA PHE A 302 6.68 27.91 -3.90
C PHE A 302 7.47 26.89 -3.06
N ARG A 303 8.73 27.23 -2.77
CA ARG A 303 9.60 26.35 -1.97
C ARG A 303 9.19 26.27 -0.50
N ILE A 304 8.94 25.06 -0.02
CA ILE A 304 8.80 24.77 1.41
C ILE A 304 10.16 24.87 2.07
N ARG A 305 10.32 25.84 2.98
CA ARG A 305 11.56 26.04 3.75
C ARG A 305 11.58 25.28 5.07
N SER A 306 10.43 25.15 5.72
CA SER A 306 10.27 24.42 6.98
C SER A 306 9.13 23.41 6.85
N PRO A 307 9.44 22.14 6.50
CA PRO A 307 8.48 21.04 6.49
C PRO A 307 7.71 20.89 7.80
N GLN A 308 8.42 20.93 8.93
CA GLN A 308 7.84 20.77 10.26
C GLN A 308 6.82 21.88 10.57
N ALA A 309 7.15 23.15 10.26
CA ALA A 309 6.22 24.25 10.50
C ALA A 309 4.96 24.16 9.61
N LEU A 310 5.11 23.67 8.39
CA LEU A 310 3.98 23.44 7.48
C LEU A 310 3.04 22.35 8.03
N LEU A 311 3.60 21.21 8.45
CA LEU A 311 2.82 20.12 9.04
C LEU A 311 2.22 20.49 10.38
N GLY A 312 2.96 21.21 11.25
CA GLY A 312 2.43 21.74 12.51
C GLY A 312 1.27 22.72 12.30
N LYS A 313 1.31 23.51 11.22
CA LYS A 313 0.17 24.35 10.81
C LYS A 313 -1.00 23.50 10.31
N LEU A 314 -0.75 22.47 9.50
CA LEU A 314 -1.81 21.55 9.06
C LEU A 314 -2.47 20.86 10.26
N ARG A 315 -1.68 20.45 11.26
CA ARG A 315 -2.15 19.80 12.48
C ARG A 315 -3.04 20.68 13.36
N SER A 316 -2.66 21.95 13.53
CA SER A 316 -3.33 22.90 14.43
C SER A 316 -4.47 23.66 13.76
N ALA A 317 -4.24 24.17 12.55
CA ALA A 317 -5.21 25.01 11.83
C ALA A 317 -6.08 24.21 10.84
N LYS A 318 -5.82 22.91 10.68
CA LYS A 318 -6.49 21.98 9.74
C LYS A 318 -6.44 22.44 8.29
N ARG A 319 -5.55 23.39 7.96
CA ARG A 319 -5.38 23.93 6.62
C ARG A 319 -3.99 24.51 6.42
N ILE A 320 -3.51 24.45 5.18
CA ILE A 320 -2.26 25.09 4.76
C ILE A 320 -2.53 26.13 3.68
N GLY A 321 -1.64 27.13 3.58
CA GLY A 321 -1.86 28.29 2.72
C GLY A 321 -1.99 27.91 1.24
N ALA A 322 -2.81 28.68 0.52
CA ALA A 322 -3.06 28.43 -0.89
C ALA A 322 -1.81 28.64 -1.77
N SER A 323 -1.68 27.84 -2.81
CA SER A 323 -0.69 28.05 -3.89
C SER A 323 -1.22 27.53 -5.23
N THR A 324 -0.57 27.93 -6.32
CA THR A 324 -0.86 27.38 -7.65
C THR A 324 -0.31 25.96 -7.84
N GLU A 325 0.60 25.52 -6.98
CA GLU A 325 1.17 24.16 -6.99
C GLU A 325 0.36 23.18 -6.15
N ALA A 326 -0.46 23.67 -5.22
CA ALA A 326 -1.19 22.86 -4.25
C ALA A 326 -2.03 21.74 -4.89
N ALA A 327 -2.69 22.04 -6.01
CA ALA A 327 -3.51 21.06 -6.73
C ALA A 327 -2.73 19.88 -7.30
N ALA A 328 -1.46 20.07 -7.66
CA ALA A 328 -0.58 19.00 -8.14
C ALA A 328 0.24 18.37 -7.01
N GLN A 329 0.46 19.12 -5.93
CA GLN A 329 1.23 18.68 -4.78
C GLN A 329 0.41 17.75 -3.86
N TYR A 330 -0.85 18.09 -3.59
CA TYR A 330 -1.68 17.41 -2.60
C TYR A 330 -2.80 16.56 -3.22
N ARG A 331 -2.84 16.38 -4.54
CA ARG A 331 -3.87 15.57 -5.22
C ARG A 331 -3.98 14.16 -4.65
N ASN A 332 -2.85 13.51 -4.40
CA ASN A 332 -2.84 12.15 -3.85
C ASN A 332 -3.38 12.11 -2.42
N LEU A 333 -3.19 13.18 -1.64
CA LEU A 333 -3.79 13.29 -0.30
C LEU A 333 -5.32 13.37 -0.37
N VAL A 334 -5.86 13.96 -1.44
CA VAL A 334 -7.32 13.93 -1.69
C VAL A 334 -7.79 12.52 -2.05
N ALA A 335 -7.04 11.82 -2.91
CA ALA A 335 -7.34 10.44 -3.27
C ALA A 335 -7.27 9.49 -2.05
N LEU A 336 -6.36 9.75 -1.10
CA LEU A 336 -6.21 9.03 0.17
C LEU A 336 -7.14 9.52 1.29
N ARG A 337 -8.04 10.47 1.02
CA ARG A 337 -8.97 11.05 2.01
C ARG A 337 -8.28 11.69 3.22
N VAL A 338 -7.03 12.12 3.05
CA VAL A 338 -6.33 12.89 4.07
C VAL A 338 -6.89 14.30 4.17
N GLY A 339 -7.32 14.85 3.03
CA GLY A 339 -7.91 16.18 2.99
C GLY A 339 -8.61 16.46 1.67
N ARG A 340 -9.02 17.71 1.50
CA ARG A 340 -9.65 18.22 0.29
C ARG A 340 -8.93 19.47 -0.21
N LEU A 341 -9.05 19.71 -1.50
CA LEU A 341 -8.55 20.93 -2.13
C LEU A 341 -9.69 21.93 -2.28
N GLU A 342 -9.56 23.08 -1.66
CA GLU A 342 -10.53 24.18 -1.78
C GLU A 342 -9.95 25.29 -2.66
N ARG A 343 -10.71 25.69 -3.68
CA ARG A 343 -10.29 26.74 -4.61
C ARG A 343 -10.50 28.10 -3.97
N VAL A 344 -9.44 28.90 -3.85
CA VAL A 344 -9.49 30.24 -3.25
C VAL A 344 -9.69 31.32 -4.32
N ARG A 345 -8.94 31.23 -5.43
CA ARG A 345 -9.05 32.13 -6.60
C ARG A 345 -8.31 31.55 -7.80
N ASP A 346 -8.79 31.73 -9.02
CA ASP A 346 -8.10 31.27 -10.24
C ASP A 346 -7.52 29.84 -10.09
N ASP A 347 -6.23 29.62 -10.27
CA ASP A 347 -5.58 28.32 -10.08
C ASP A 347 -4.99 28.12 -8.66
N TRP A 348 -5.37 28.95 -7.69
CA TRP A 348 -4.93 28.85 -6.30
C TRP A 348 -5.86 27.94 -5.50
N PHE A 349 -5.26 26.90 -4.92
CA PHE A 349 -5.93 25.95 -4.06
C PHE A 349 -5.28 25.95 -2.68
N GLU A 350 -6.10 25.88 -1.63
CA GLU A 350 -5.65 25.50 -0.30
C GLU A 350 -5.97 24.03 -0.04
N PHE A 351 -5.15 23.39 0.79
CA PHE A 351 -5.40 22.03 1.25
C PHE A 351 -5.96 22.09 2.67
N VAL A 352 -7.12 21.47 2.85
CA VAL A 352 -7.86 21.41 4.11
C VAL A 352 -7.90 19.96 4.57
N LEU A 353 -7.44 19.71 5.80
CA LEU A 353 -7.42 18.38 6.41
C LEU A 353 -8.84 17.91 6.70
N ILE A 354 -9.12 16.64 6.42
CA ILE A 354 -10.34 15.98 6.92
C ILE A 354 -10.07 15.60 8.37
N ASP A 355 -10.86 16.13 9.31
CA ASP A 355 -10.63 16.01 10.75
C ASP A 355 -11.09 14.65 11.30
N GLU A 356 -10.40 13.62 10.84
CA GLU A 356 -10.55 12.23 11.25
C GLU A 356 -9.33 11.80 12.10
N PRO A 357 -9.51 10.99 13.16
CA PRO A 357 -8.42 10.57 14.05
C PRO A 357 -7.19 10.01 13.32
N GLU A 358 -7.41 9.21 12.27
CA GLU A 358 -6.36 8.56 11.48
C GLU A 358 -5.55 9.57 10.66
N ASN A 359 -6.22 10.62 10.15
CA ASN A 359 -5.55 11.72 9.46
C ASN A 359 -4.73 12.58 10.40
N ILE A 360 -5.21 12.76 11.64
CA ILE A 360 -4.48 13.48 12.67
C ILE A 360 -3.23 12.69 13.06
N HIS A 361 -3.36 11.39 13.26
CA HIS A 361 -2.25 10.50 13.53
C HIS A 361 -1.22 10.53 12.40
N ALA A 362 -1.65 10.43 11.13
CA ALA A 362 -0.75 10.48 9.99
C ALA A 362 0.03 11.81 9.89
N VAL A 363 -0.58 12.94 10.30
CA VAL A 363 0.12 14.22 10.37
C VAL A 363 1.15 14.24 11.50
N ASP A 364 0.82 13.69 12.66
CA ASP A 364 1.73 13.60 13.82
C ASP A 364 2.93 12.69 13.52
N ASP A 365 2.71 11.57 12.87
CA ASP A 365 3.77 10.67 12.36
C ASP A 365 4.66 11.38 11.33
N ALA A 366 4.05 12.11 10.39
CA ALA A 366 4.80 12.86 9.40
C ALA A 366 5.68 13.95 10.05
N ILE A 367 5.18 14.64 11.08
CA ILE A 367 5.98 15.61 11.86
C ILE A 367 7.19 14.91 12.49
N SER A 368 6.97 13.75 13.13
CA SER A 368 8.01 12.97 13.80
C SER A 368 9.13 12.55 12.83
N LEU A 369 8.76 12.06 11.63
CA LEU A 369 9.72 11.71 10.58
C LEU A 369 10.60 12.87 10.12
N PHE A 370 10.10 14.12 10.17
CA PHE A 370 10.90 15.30 9.85
C PHE A 370 11.71 15.83 11.05
N GLN A 371 11.38 15.48 12.29
CA GLN A 371 12.07 15.94 13.50
C GLN A 371 13.35 15.15 13.76
N ASP A 372 13.24 13.83 13.85
CA ASP A 372 14.33 13.03 14.40
C ASP A 372 15.08 12.23 13.33
N GLY A 373 14.49 12.04 12.14
CA GLY A 373 14.99 11.07 11.15
C GLY A 373 15.05 9.64 11.71
N GLU A 374 14.50 9.45 12.91
CA GLU A 374 14.39 8.19 13.61
C GLU A 374 13.15 7.44 13.13
N PRO A 375 13.17 6.11 13.21
CA PRO A 375 11.99 5.30 12.99
C PRO A 375 10.83 5.79 13.86
N LEU A 376 9.60 5.67 13.33
CA LEU A 376 8.35 5.80 14.08
C LEU A 376 8.54 5.06 15.41
N SER A 377 8.70 5.80 16.51
CA SER A 377 8.81 5.17 17.81
C SER A 377 7.48 4.48 18.05
N ALA A 378 7.50 3.19 18.35
CA ALA A 378 6.42 2.50 19.04
C ALA A 378 6.29 3.06 20.48
N GLY A 379 6.11 4.38 20.59
CA GLY A 379 5.64 5.09 21.77
C GLY A 379 4.14 4.91 21.84
N VAL A 380 3.74 3.67 22.07
CA VAL A 380 2.37 3.25 22.30
C VAL A 380 1.87 4.00 23.53
N SER A 381 1.05 5.04 23.33
CA SER A 381 0.08 5.39 24.36
C SER A 381 -0.86 4.19 24.49
N GLU A 382 -0.89 3.57 25.66
CA GLU A 382 -1.74 2.39 25.91
C GLU A 382 -3.24 2.73 25.71
N GLU A 383 -3.59 4.02 25.80
CA GLU A 383 -4.90 4.57 25.48
C GLU A 383 -5.13 4.68 23.96
N ALA A 384 -4.09 5.00 23.18
CA ALA A 384 -4.12 4.91 21.72
C ALA A 384 -4.18 3.45 21.26
N ARG A 385 -3.53 2.50 21.94
CA ARG A 385 -3.60 1.06 21.61
C ARG A 385 -4.99 0.46 21.79
N ILE A 386 -5.78 0.99 22.73
CA ILE A 386 -7.17 0.61 22.96
C ILE A 386 -8.11 1.29 21.94
N ALA A 387 -7.75 2.48 21.45
CA ALA A 387 -8.45 3.16 20.35
C ALA A 387 -8.11 2.58 18.96
N LEU A 388 -6.88 2.07 18.76
CA LEU A 388 -6.31 1.60 17.49
C LEU A 388 -6.56 0.11 17.20
N GLN A 389 -7.29 -0.63 18.04
CA GLN A 389 -7.68 -2.03 17.73
C GLN A 389 -8.76 -2.15 16.65
N ARG A 390 -9.02 -1.06 15.93
CA ARG A 390 -10.24 -0.82 15.19
C ARG A 390 -9.84 0.10 14.03
N ASP A 391 -10.35 -0.23 12.84
CA ASP A 391 -10.34 0.59 11.61
C ASP A 391 -9.26 0.31 10.58
N GLU A 392 -9.58 -0.57 9.64
CA GLU A 392 -8.79 -0.85 8.44
C GLU A 392 -9.21 0.01 7.24
N SER A 393 -8.26 0.45 6.42
CA SER A 393 -8.42 0.82 5.01
C SER A 393 -7.07 0.70 4.27
N TYR A 394 -7.07 0.49 2.95
CA TYR A 394 -5.88 0.19 2.12
C TYR A 394 -6.03 0.80 0.70
N ILE A 395 -4.95 0.98 -0.10
CA ILE A 395 -4.84 0.57 -1.55
C ILE A 395 -3.68 1.16 -2.42
N GLN A 396 -2.94 2.22 -2.08
CA GLN A 396 -2.16 2.91 -3.13
C GLN A 396 -0.78 2.32 -3.51
N SER A 397 -0.19 1.45 -2.70
CA SER A 397 1.19 0.97 -2.89
C SER A 397 1.39 -0.14 -3.95
N ILE A 398 0.45 -1.08 -4.09
CA ILE A 398 0.57 -2.22 -5.03
C ILE A 398 0.69 -1.75 -6.50
N VAL A 399 -0.16 -0.80 -6.90
CA VAL A 399 -0.24 -0.31 -8.28
C VAL A 399 1.05 0.41 -8.70
N ALA A 400 1.69 1.14 -7.78
CA ALA A 400 2.93 1.86 -8.06
C ALA A 400 4.11 0.90 -8.30
N ALA A 401 4.22 -0.16 -7.50
CA ALA A 401 5.28 -1.16 -7.64
C ALA A 401 5.18 -1.94 -8.96
N GLN A 402 3.96 -2.27 -9.43
CA GLN A 402 3.75 -2.96 -10.69
C GLN A 402 4.18 -2.11 -11.90
N LYS A 403 3.82 -0.82 -11.92
CA LYS A 403 4.24 0.10 -12.99
C LYS A 403 5.76 0.22 -13.08
N LEU A 404 6.45 0.31 -11.93
CA LEU A 404 7.91 0.41 -11.90
C LEU A 404 8.62 -0.81 -12.51
N ARG A 405 8.07 -2.02 -12.32
CA ARG A 405 8.65 -3.25 -12.90
C ARG A 405 8.66 -3.26 -14.43
N SER A 406 7.71 -2.58 -15.08
CA SER A 406 7.65 -2.48 -16.55
C SER A 406 8.69 -1.55 -17.17
N THR A 407 9.49 -0.84 -16.36
CA THR A 407 10.54 0.06 -16.85
C THR A 407 11.83 -0.71 -17.16
N ALA A 408 12.42 -0.50 -18.34
CA ALA A 408 13.64 -1.18 -18.79
C ALA A 408 14.84 -0.88 -17.86
N ARG A 409 15.62 -1.91 -17.52
CA ARG A 409 16.70 -1.85 -16.51
C ARG A 409 18.10 -2.07 -17.11
N PRO A 410 19.14 -1.43 -16.57
CA PRO A 410 20.52 -1.87 -16.77
C PRO A 410 20.81 -3.15 -15.96
N ALA A 411 21.56 -4.09 -16.54
CA ALA A 411 21.89 -5.38 -15.91
C ALA A 411 22.77 -5.20 -14.67
N LEU A 412 22.43 -5.89 -13.58
CA LEU A 412 23.24 -5.93 -12.35
C LEU A 412 24.64 -6.48 -12.65
N ASP A 413 25.65 -5.91 -11.99
CA ASP A 413 26.95 -6.56 -11.90
C ASP A 413 26.87 -7.83 -11.03
N ALA A 414 27.87 -8.70 -11.17
CA ALA A 414 27.88 -10.01 -10.51
C ALA A 414 27.85 -9.91 -8.97
N GLN A 415 28.38 -8.84 -8.40
CA GLN A 415 28.45 -8.65 -6.95
C GLN A 415 27.12 -8.15 -6.39
N ALA A 416 26.49 -7.17 -7.04
CA ALA A 416 25.16 -6.69 -6.72
C ALA A 416 24.11 -7.79 -6.88
N HIS A 417 24.25 -8.63 -7.92
CA HIS A 417 23.44 -9.82 -8.09
C HIS A 417 23.59 -10.80 -6.92
N ALA A 418 24.83 -11.07 -6.48
CA ALA A 418 25.09 -11.98 -5.36
C ALA A 418 24.53 -11.44 -4.02
N GLU A 419 24.61 -10.14 -3.77
CA GLU A 419 24.06 -9.52 -2.55
C GLU A 419 22.52 -9.56 -2.53
N MET A 420 21.88 -9.28 -3.67
CA MET A 420 20.43 -9.43 -3.82
C MET A 420 20.00 -10.90 -3.68
N GLU A 421 20.74 -11.84 -4.25
CA GLU A 421 20.51 -13.27 -4.07
C GLU A 421 20.63 -13.67 -2.58
N GLN A 422 21.65 -13.18 -1.87
CA GLN A 422 21.86 -13.45 -0.44
C GLN A 422 20.71 -12.96 0.43
N LEU A 423 20.18 -11.77 0.14
CA LEU A 423 19.01 -11.22 0.83
C LEU A 423 17.81 -12.18 0.75
N PHE A 424 17.64 -12.88 -0.37
CA PHE A 424 16.52 -13.80 -0.58
C PHE A 424 16.81 -15.26 -0.19
N LEU A 425 18.08 -15.64 0.02
CA LEU A 425 18.52 -17.03 0.17
C LEU A 425 18.88 -17.49 1.58
N ASP A 426 19.21 -16.59 2.51
CA ASP A 426 19.56 -16.97 3.90
C ASP A 426 18.31 -17.35 4.74
N LEU A 427 17.54 -18.25 4.13
CA LEU A 427 16.44 -19.04 4.64
C LEU A 427 17.03 -20.16 5.51
N ARG A 428 17.37 -19.85 6.77
CA ARG A 428 17.53 -20.87 7.81
C ARG A 428 16.28 -20.98 8.66
#